data_AF-A0A7V9G3V4-F1
#
_entry.id   AF-A0A7V9G3V4-F1
#
_cell.length_a   1.000
_cell.length_b   1.000
_cell.length_c   1.000
_cell.angle_alpha   90.00
_cell.angle_beta   90.00
_cell.angle_gamma   90.00
#
_symmetry.space_group_name_H-M   'P 1'
#
loop_
_entity.id
_entity.type
_entity.pdbx_description
1 polymer ?
#
loop_
_entity_poly.entity_id
_entity_poly.type
_entity_poly.pdbx_seq_one_letter_code
_entity_poly.pdbx_strand_id
1 'polypeptide(L)'
;MDGNDGFPGLAPQFPPGSEPQPRSRLVATLRRIDGWGPRAWREVSGAWRLRHGVMALDDTESGVGDDEGAVACHLVLDAHGLGDEEPVATCDWVLRSAWAGLLPRAGIDASTYRPTAMIQATNACFMRRPTTGGSTLYLRLVIRLPFAGMCCDGKRFLRFVTRLETFAGSLSRARERPTLAAHRRAVAVQRALRAALPGRGLVAFLADGSRLARRGDGAA
;
A
#
# COMPACT_ATOMS: atom_id res chain seq x y z
N MET A 1 16.12 22.33 -14.76
CA MET A 1 15.99 22.38 -13.30
C MET A 1 15.52 21.01 -12.85
N ASP A 2 16.48 20.11 -12.65
CA ASP A 2 16.24 18.74 -12.21
C ASP A 2 15.94 18.75 -10.71
N GLY A 3 14.66 18.90 -10.37
CA GLY A 3 14.14 18.76 -9.02
C GLY A 3 14.08 17.29 -8.63
N ASN A 4 15.24 16.68 -8.42
CA ASN A 4 15.36 15.44 -7.66
C ASN A 4 15.20 15.73 -6.17
N ASP A 5 13.99 16.14 -5.76
CA ASP A 5 13.60 16.16 -4.35
C ASP A 5 13.17 14.73 -3.96
N GLY A 6 14.12 13.79 -4.11
CA GLY A 6 14.00 12.47 -3.53
C GLY A 6 13.99 12.64 -2.01
N PHE A 7 12.86 12.30 -1.38
CA PHE A 7 12.78 12.21 0.08
C PHE A 7 13.97 11.39 0.61
N PRO A 8 14.91 12.01 1.38
CA PRO A 8 15.95 11.28 2.05
C PRO A 8 15.33 10.72 3.34
N GLY A 9 14.70 9.56 3.26
CA GLY A 9 14.11 8.93 4.44
C GLY A 9 13.17 7.78 4.12
N LEU A 10 13.72 6.57 4.20
CA LEU A 10 13.00 5.30 4.28
C LEU A 10 12.21 4.91 3.03
N ALA A 11 12.92 4.69 1.92
CA ALA A 11 12.54 3.52 1.13
C ALA A 11 12.53 2.33 2.12
N PRO A 12 11.44 1.56 2.23
CA PRO A 12 11.41 0.36 3.03
C PRO A 12 12.62 -0.45 2.59
N GLN A 13 13.56 -0.58 3.52
CA GLN A 13 14.58 -1.58 3.38
C GLN A 13 13.79 -2.87 3.45
N PHE A 14 13.53 -3.50 2.30
CA PHE A 14 13.49 -4.95 2.29
C PHE A 14 14.65 -5.40 3.17
N PRO A 15 14.47 -6.34 4.12
CA PRO A 15 15.58 -6.83 4.91
C PRO A 15 16.76 -7.10 3.95
N PRO A 16 17.83 -6.29 4.02
CA PRO A 16 18.79 -6.20 2.93
C PRO A 16 19.40 -7.57 2.68
N GLY A 17 19.37 -8.04 1.43
CA GLY A 17 20.05 -9.27 1.01
C GLY A 17 19.27 -10.57 1.16
N SER A 18 17.98 -10.56 1.53
CA SER A 18 17.17 -11.79 1.49
C SER A 18 16.51 -11.98 0.13
N GLU A 19 16.99 -12.94 -0.66
CA GLU A 19 16.36 -13.30 -1.92
C GLU A 19 14.90 -13.76 -1.65
N PRO A 20 13.89 -13.20 -2.34
CA PRO A 20 12.50 -13.59 -2.14
C PRO A 20 12.29 -15.09 -2.30
N GLN A 21 11.79 -15.76 -1.26
CA GLN A 21 11.57 -17.21 -1.28
C GLN A 21 10.33 -17.59 -2.10
N PRO A 22 10.24 -18.80 -2.66
CA PRO A 22 9.09 -19.20 -3.46
C PRO A 22 7.76 -19.24 -2.69
N ARG A 23 6.67 -18.86 -3.37
CA ARG A 23 5.29 -18.96 -2.85
C ARG A 23 4.95 -20.35 -2.29
N SER A 24 5.41 -21.41 -2.93
CA SER A 24 5.16 -22.79 -2.50
C SER A 24 5.71 -23.07 -1.11
N ARG A 25 6.87 -22.49 -0.77
CA ARG A 25 7.49 -22.60 0.54
C ARG A 25 6.70 -21.81 1.59
N LEU A 26 6.22 -20.60 1.27
CA LEU A 26 5.30 -19.87 2.15
C LEU A 26 4.06 -20.71 2.49
N VAL A 27 3.42 -21.30 1.47
CA VAL A 27 2.24 -22.16 1.65
C VAL A 27 2.56 -23.37 2.52
N ALA A 28 3.70 -24.02 2.30
CA ALA A 28 4.13 -25.16 3.10
C ALA A 28 4.39 -24.77 4.57
N THR A 29 5.07 -23.64 4.80
CA THR A 29 5.30 -23.09 6.16
C THR A 29 3.97 -22.78 6.83
N LEU A 30 3.05 -22.07 6.18
CA LEU A 30 1.75 -21.72 6.74
C LEU A 30 0.90 -22.94 7.10
N ARG A 31 0.95 -24.01 6.30
CA ARG A 31 0.28 -25.28 6.62
C ARG A 31 0.93 -25.99 7.80
N ARG A 32 2.27 -25.92 7.91
CA ARG A 32 3.02 -26.57 9.00
C ARG A 32 2.79 -25.89 10.34
N ILE A 33 2.76 -24.56 10.38
CA ILE A 33 2.58 -23.79 11.62
C ILE A 33 1.10 -23.62 12.03
N ASP A 34 0.13 -24.02 11.19
CA ASP A 34 -1.30 -23.97 11.51
C ASP A 34 -1.57 -24.76 12.80
N GLY A 35 -2.08 -24.10 13.84
CA GLY A 35 -2.28 -24.71 15.15
C GLY A 35 -1.07 -24.66 16.10
N TRP A 36 0.07 -24.08 15.72
CA TRP A 36 1.22 -23.91 16.60
C TRP A 36 1.12 -22.63 17.44
N GLY A 37 1.91 -22.51 18.50
CA GLY A 37 1.92 -21.32 19.36
C GLY A 37 2.48 -20.05 18.66
N PRO A 38 2.29 -18.86 19.24
CA PRO A 38 2.52 -17.57 18.56
C PRO A 38 3.93 -17.35 18.03
N ARG A 39 4.94 -17.91 18.69
CA ARG A 39 6.34 -17.81 18.29
C ARG A 39 6.64 -18.43 16.91
N ALA A 40 5.74 -19.27 16.39
CA ALA A 40 5.88 -19.89 15.07
C ALA A 40 5.69 -18.90 13.91
N TRP A 41 5.05 -17.74 14.14
CA TRP A 41 4.93 -16.69 13.13
C TRP A 41 6.28 -16.16 12.62
N ARG A 42 7.35 -16.24 13.41
CA ARG A 42 8.71 -15.89 12.99
C ARG A 42 9.21 -16.67 11.76
N GLU A 43 8.62 -17.84 11.48
CA GLU A 43 9.00 -18.65 10.33
C GLU A 43 8.48 -18.11 8.99
N VAL A 44 7.52 -17.19 9.01
CA VAL A 44 7.03 -16.51 7.80
C VAL A 44 7.56 -15.10 7.63
N SER A 45 8.37 -14.60 8.59
CA SER A 45 9.10 -13.34 8.45
C SER A 45 10.05 -13.39 7.25
N GLY A 46 10.25 -12.26 6.57
CA GLY A 46 11.07 -12.15 5.37
C GLY A 46 10.28 -12.00 4.07
N ALA A 47 10.96 -12.16 2.93
CA ALA A 47 10.42 -11.88 1.60
C ALA A 47 9.97 -13.15 0.85
N TRP A 48 8.82 -13.04 0.16
CA TRP A 48 8.14 -14.13 -0.54
C TRP A 48 7.71 -13.67 -1.94
N ARG A 49 8.08 -14.44 -2.96
CA ARG A 49 7.59 -14.26 -4.33
C ARG A 49 6.10 -14.60 -4.38
N LEU A 50 5.29 -13.66 -4.83
CA LEU A 50 3.87 -13.82 -5.13
C LEU A 50 3.65 -13.86 -6.65
N ARG A 51 2.44 -14.18 -7.11
CA ARG A 51 2.11 -14.24 -8.55
C ARG A 51 2.41 -12.93 -9.31
N HIS A 52 2.27 -11.78 -8.65
CA HIS A 52 2.32 -10.46 -9.30
C HIS A 52 3.33 -9.50 -8.67
N GLY A 53 4.21 -9.99 -7.80
CA GLY A 53 5.17 -9.17 -7.08
C GLY A 53 5.84 -9.89 -5.93
N VAL A 54 6.36 -9.15 -4.98
CA VAL A 54 6.98 -9.66 -3.76
C VAL A 54 6.20 -9.15 -2.55
N MET A 55 5.96 -10.03 -1.59
CA MET A 55 5.48 -9.68 -0.26
C MET A 55 6.62 -9.84 0.75
N ALA A 56 6.88 -8.84 1.56
CA ALA A 56 7.79 -8.96 2.70
C ALA A 56 7.05 -8.70 4.00
N LEU A 57 7.32 -9.53 5.00
CA LEU A 57 6.87 -9.35 6.38
C LEU A 57 8.06 -8.96 7.23
N ASP A 58 7.92 -7.86 7.96
CA ASP A 58 8.94 -7.33 8.86
C ASP A 58 8.37 -7.22 10.28
N ASP A 59 9.06 -7.87 11.22
CA ASP A 59 8.73 -7.89 12.65
C ASP A 59 9.12 -6.56 13.35
N THR A 60 9.84 -5.65 12.69
CA THR A 60 10.36 -4.41 13.31
C THR A 60 9.32 -3.37 13.73
N GLU A 61 8.03 -3.54 13.43
CA GLU A 61 6.97 -2.67 13.98
C GLU A 61 6.51 -3.04 15.39
N SER A 62 7.11 -4.06 16.04
CA SER A 62 6.88 -4.38 17.46
C SER A 62 7.47 -3.36 18.45
N GLY A 63 7.65 -2.10 18.05
CA GLY A 63 8.40 -1.07 18.78
C GLY A 63 7.60 0.15 19.23
N VAL A 64 6.30 0.28 18.91
CA VAL A 64 5.46 1.39 19.39
C VAL A 64 4.08 0.86 19.80
N GLY A 65 4.02 0.26 20.99
CA GLY A 65 2.78 -0.19 21.64
C GLY A 65 2.75 -1.70 21.88
N ASP A 66 2.10 -2.11 22.98
CA ASP A 66 1.91 -3.50 23.44
C ASP A 66 1.03 -4.37 22.50
N ASP A 67 0.94 -4.03 21.22
CA ASP A 67 0.05 -4.68 20.25
C ASP A 67 0.73 -5.95 19.68
N GLU A 68 0.80 -6.99 20.52
CA GLU A 68 1.39 -8.29 20.17
C GLU A 68 0.78 -8.81 18.85
N GLY A 69 1.64 -8.96 17.83
CA GLY A 69 1.30 -9.59 16.55
C GLY A 69 1.01 -8.64 15.38
N ALA A 70 1.14 -7.32 15.55
CA ALA A 70 1.17 -6.38 14.43
C ALA A 70 2.53 -6.44 13.71
N VAL A 71 2.51 -6.60 12.39
CA VAL A 71 3.73 -6.63 11.55
C VAL A 71 3.56 -5.75 10.30
N ALA A 72 4.66 -5.20 9.83
CA ALA A 72 4.69 -4.47 8.58
C ALA A 72 4.67 -5.46 7.42
N CYS A 73 3.72 -5.31 6.50
CA CYS A 73 3.60 -6.09 5.29
C CYS A 73 3.81 -5.19 4.07
N HIS A 74 4.92 -5.41 3.36
CA HIS A 74 5.27 -4.68 2.16
C HIS A 74 4.91 -5.48 0.92
N LEU A 75 4.09 -4.92 0.04
CA LEU A 75 3.82 -5.43 -1.29
C LEU A 75 4.59 -4.61 -2.31
N VAL A 76 5.36 -5.29 -3.16
CA VAL A 76 6.23 -4.66 -4.17
C VAL A 76 5.96 -5.22 -5.55
N LEU A 77 5.66 -4.33 -6.50
CA LEU A 77 5.29 -4.66 -7.87
C LEU A 77 6.26 -4.00 -8.86
N ASP A 78 7.20 -4.76 -9.42
CA ASP A 78 8.19 -4.27 -10.40
C ASP A 78 7.60 -4.07 -11.81
N ALA A 79 6.51 -4.76 -12.12
CA ALA A 79 5.84 -4.71 -13.43
C ALA A 79 4.36 -4.33 -13.25
N HIS A 80 4.11 -3.15 -12.69
CA HIS A 80 2.75 -2.65 -12.55
C HIS A 80 2.23 -2.03 -13.86
N GLY A 81 0.94 -2.18 -14.13
CA GLY A 81 0.30 -1.62 -15.32
C GLY A 81 -0.27 -0.22 -15.11
N LEU A 82 0.22 0.54 -14.13
CA LEU A 82 -0.33 1.86 -13.75
C LEU A 82 0.25 3.02 -14.56
N GLY A 83 1.37 2.81 -15.25
CA GLY A 83 2.13 3.91 -15.87
C GLY A 83 2.87 4.76 -14.82
N ASP A 84 3.74 5.64 -15.30
CA ASP A 84 4.65 6.42 -14.46
C ASP A 84 4.25 7.91 -14.36
N GLU A 85 3.07 8.27 -14.89
CA GLU A 85 2.56 9.64 -14.82
C GLU A 85 2.00 9.94 -13.43
N GLU A 86 2.28 11.15 -12.93
CA GLU A 86 1.72 11.65 -11.68
C GLU A 86 1.87 10.64 -10.51
N PRO A 87 3.11 10.28 -10.12
CA PRO A 87 3.37 9.17 -9.19
C PRO A 87 2.66 9.35 -7.85
N VAL A 88 2.64 10.58 -7.31
CA VAL A 88 1.95 10.89 -6.04
C VAL A 88 0.44 10.66 -6.14
N ALA A 89 -0.21 11.12 -7.22
CA ALA A 89 -1.65 10.90 -7.41
C ALA A 89 -1.96 9.42 -7.65
N THR A 90 -1.06 8.72 -8.35
CA THR A 90 -1.20 7.29 -8.58
C THR A 90 -1.12 6.49 -7.28
N CYS A 91 -0.19 6.83 -6.40
CA CYS A 91 -0.05 6.20 -5.09
C CYS A 91 -1.26 6.48 -4.17
N ASP A 92 -1.77 7.72 -4.17
CA ASP A 92 -3.03 8.04 -3.46
C ASP A 92 -4.20 7.21 -3.98
N TRP A 93 -4.33 7.07 -5.30
CA TRP A 93 -5.34 6.21 -5.92
C TRP A 93 -5.19 4.74 -5.54
N VAL A 94 -3.96 4.21 -5.45
CA VAL A 94 -3.69 2.84 -4.98
C VAL A 94 -4.14 2.67 -3.54
N LEU A 95 -3.81 3.61 -2.64
CA LEU A 95 -4.26 3.57 -1.24
C LEU A 95 -5.78 3.59 -1.14
N ARG A 96 -6.48 4.44 -1.92
CA ARG A 96 -7.95 4.44 -1.97
C ARG A 96 -8.51 3.12 -2.48
N SER A 97 -7.86 2.54 -3.49
CA SER A 97 -8.24 1.24 -4.03
C SER A 97 -8.04 0.11 -3.02
N ALA A 98 -6.99 0.19 -2.19
CA ALA A 98 -6.78 -0.74 -1.09
C ALA A 98 -7.90 -0.63 -0.04
N TRP A 99 -8.28 0.59 0.36
CA TRP A 99 -9.38 0.85 1.29
C TRP A 99 -10.76 0.43 0.77
N ALA A 100 -11.01 0.57 -0.54
CA ALA A 100 -12.30 0.17 -1.14
C ALA A 100 -12.35 -1.33 -1.49
N GLY A 101 -11.21 -1.93 -1.79
CA GLY A 101 -11.10 -3.26 -2.39
C GLY A 101 -10.54 -4.32 -1.47
N LEU A 102 -9.30 -4.09 -1.01
CA LEU A 102 -8.45 -5.06 -0.30
C LEU A 102 -8.81 -5.16 1.18
N LEU A 103 -8.75 -4.05 1.92
CA LEU A 103 -8.84 -4.05 3.39
C LEU A 103 -10.20 -4.55 3.92
N PRO A 104 -11.37 -4.11 3.40
CA PRO A 104 -12.66 -4.60 3.89
C PRO A 104 -12.86 -6.10 3.68
N ARG A 105 -12.10 -6.70 2.75
CA ARG A 105 -12.17 -8.11 2.42
C ARG A 105 -10.96 -8.89 2.92
N ALA A 106 -10.01 -8.25 3.61
CA ALA A 106 -8.74 -8.87 4.02
C ALA A 106 -8.97 -10.16 4.81
N GLY A 107 -10.01 -10.15 5.65
CA GLY A 107 -10.36 -11.27 6.53
C GLY A 107 -9.37 -11.44 7.67
N ILE A 108 -8.37 -10.56 7.80
CA ILE A 108 -7.52 -10.33 8.97
C ILE A 108 -7.62 -8.85 9.30
N ASP A 109 -7.14 -8.47 10.48
CA ASP A 109 -6.98 -7.06 10.81
C ASP A 109 -5.81 -6.50 10.00
N ALA A 110 -6.11 -5.55 9.12
CA ALA A 110 -5.17 -4.98 8.17
C ALA A 110 -5.53 -3.52 7.92
N SER A 111 -4.50 -2.68 7.90
CA SER A 111 -4.64 -1.25 7.64
C SER A 111 -3.49 -0.72 6.80
N THR A 112 -3.63 0.49 6.31
CA THR A 112 -2.57 1.29 5.70
C THR A 112 -2.89 2.76 5.94
N TYR A 113 -2.03 3.67 5.49
CA TYR A 113 -2.32 5.10 5.56
C TYR A 113 -3.69 5.40 4.94
N ARG A 114 -4.55 6.10 5.69
CA ARG A 114 -5.91 6.44 5.25
C ARG A 114 -5.87 7.67 4.34
N PRO A 115 -6.24 7.56 3.05
CA PRO A 115 -6.30 8.71 2.16
C PRO A 115 -7.24 9.77 2.69
N THR A 116 -6.83 11.02 2.63
CA THR A 116 -7.64 12.17 3.03
C THR A 116 -8.09 12.97 1.82
N ALA A 117 -8.69 14.15 2.00
CA ALA A 117 -8.93 15.07 0.88
C ALA A 117 -7.62 15.66 0.33
N MET A 118 -6.55 15.69 1.14
CA MET A 118 -5.24 16.15 0.71
C MET A 118 -4.43 14.99 0.13
N ILE A 119 -3.84 15.24 -1.04
CA ILE A 119 -3.02 14.28 -1.77
C ILE A 119 -1.56 14.66 -1.57
N GLN A 120 -0.82 13.77 -0.92
CA GLN A 120 0.57 13.96 -0.55
C GLN A 120 1.38 12.68 -0.75
N ALA A 121 2.68 12.83 -0.93
CA ALA A 121 3.59 11.69 -0.91
C ALA A 121 3.58 11.07 0.50
N THR A 122 3.62 9.74 0.58
CA THR A 122 3.65 9.01 1.85
C THR A 122 4.64 7.87 1.76
N ASN A 123 5.11 7.38 2.91
CA ASN A 123 5.87 6.13 2.98
C ASN A 123 4.97 4.88 2.87
N ALA A 124 3.65 5.04 2.93
CA ALA A 124 2.69 3.95 2.84
C ALA A 124 2.47 3.47 1.41
N CYS A 125 2.60 4.37 0.43
CA CYS A 125 2.62 4.00 -0.98
C CYS A 125 3.44 5.00 -1.78
N PHE A 126 4.43 4.49 -2.51
CA PHE A 126 5.30 5.30 -3.37
C PHE A 126 5.79 4.47 -4.56
N MET A 127 6.24 5.16 -5.60
CA MET A 127 6.87 4.57 -6.78
C MET A 127 8.36 4.92 -6.78
N ARG A 128 9.21 3.93 -7.02
CA ARG A 128 10.64 4.14 -7.25
C ARG A 128 10.97 3.81 -8.69
N ARG A 129 11.50 4.78 -9.44
CA ARG A 129 12.06 4.50 -10.76
C ARG A 129 13.47 3.91 -10.60
N PRO A 130 13.73 2.69 -11.08
CA PRO A 130 15.10 2.22 -11.26
C PRO A 130 15.78 3.06 -12.36
N THR A 131 17.12 3.04 -12.37
CA THR A 131 17.93 3.68 -13.44
C THR A 131 17.66 3.09 -14.82
N THR A 132 17.18 1.84 -14.88
CA THR A 132 16.75 1.17 -16.12
C THR A 132 15.47 0.38 -15.85
N GLY A 133 14.47 0.49 -16.72
CA GLY A 133 13.17 -0.19 -16.59
C GLY A 133 12.00 0.72 -16.18
N GLY A 134 10.83 0.11 -15.95
CA GLY A 134 9.64 0.79 -15.44
C GLY A 134 9.71 1.02 -13.92
N SER A 135 8.84 1.87 -13.38
CA SER A 135 8.84 2.09 -11.93
C SER A 135 8.34 0.88 -11.13
N THR A 136 8.92 0.71 -9.94
CA THR A 136 8.47 -0.26 -8.94
C THR A 136 7.50 0.43 -7.98
N LEU A 137 6.31 -0.16 -7.80
CA LEU A 137 5.33 0.30 -6.81
C LEU A 137 5.58 -0.40 -5.48
N TYR A 138 5.60 0.38 -4.41
CA TYR A 138 5.63 -0.11 -3.04
C TYR A 138 4.33 0.26 -2.35
N LEU A 139 3.74 -0.70 -1.65
CA LEU A 139 2.58 -0.52 -0.78
C LEU A 139 2.90 -1.15 0.57
N ARG A 140 2.77 -0.38 1.65
CA ARG A 140 2.93 -0.83 3.02
C ARG A 140 1.57 -1.00 3.67
N LEU A 141 1.38 -2.13 4.31
CA LEU A 141 0.24 -2.46 5.14
C LEU A 141 0.76 -2.72 6.56
N VAL A 142 -0.05 -2.42 7.56
CA VAL A 142 0.13 -2.94 8.92
C VAL A 142 -0.90 -4.05 9.07
N ILE A 143 -0.48 -5.25 9.45
CA ILE A 143 -1.38 -6.39 9.58
C ILE A 143 -1.22 -7.03 10.95
N ARG A 144 -2.32 -7.50 11.54
CA ARG A 144 -2.27 -8.36 12.71
C ARG A 144 -2.31 -9.82 12.26
N LEU A 145 -1.28 -10.57 12.64
CA LEU A 145 -1.20 -11.98 12.27
C LEU A 145 -2.37 -12.75 12.91
N PRO A 146 -3.08 -13.59 12.13
CA PRO A 146 -4.32 -14.18 12.61
C PRO A 146 -4.09 -15.34 13.58
N PHE A 147 -4.90 -15.39 14.63
CA PHE A 147 -4.91 -16.49 15.59
C PHE A 147 -6.28 -17.19 15.64
N ALA A 148 -6.26 -18.47 15.98
CA ALA A 148 -7.40 -19.27 16.40
C ALA A 148 -7.18 -19.68 17.87
N GLY A 149 -7.72 -18.89 18.79
CA GLY A 149 -7.33 -18.98 20.21
C GLY A 149 -5.88 -18.52 20.39
N MET A 150 -5.05 -19.35 21.04
CA MET A 150 -3.61 -19.08 21.25
C MET A 150 -2.72 -19.62 20.12
N CYS A 151 -3.30 -20.13 19.04
CA CYS A 151 -2.57 -20.79 17.97
C CYS A 151 -2.59 -20.00 16.66
N CYS A 152 -1.52 -20.09 15.87
CA CYS A 152 -1.43 -19.50 14.55
C CYS A 152 -2.54 -20.04 13.63
N ASP A 153 -3.24 -19.16 12.92
CA ASP A 153 -4.23 -19.51 11.88
C ASP A 153 -3.60 -19.30 10.49
N GLY A 154 -2.81 -20.29 10.06
CA GLY A 154 -2.10 -20.27 8.79
C GLY A 154 -3.06 -20.29 7.60
N LYS A 155 -4.22 -20.94 7.75
CA LYS A 155 -5.28 -20.97 6.72
C LYS A 155 -5.87 -19.59 6.46
N ARG A 156 -6.16 -18.82 7.52
CA ARG A 156 -6.68 -17.45 7.41
C ARG A 156 -5.66 -16.50 6.82
N PHE A 157 -4.39 -16.64 7.19
CA PHE A 157 -3.33 -15.85 6.58
C PHE A 157 -3.15 -16.19 5.10
N LEU A 158 -3.20 -17.47 4.71
CA LEU A 158 -3.13 -17.86 3.30
C LEU A 158 -4.30 -17.28 2.46
N ARG A 159 -5.51 -17.18 3.04
CA ARG A 159 -6.64 -16.48 2.38
C ARG A 159 -6.33 -14.99 2.16
N PHE A 160 -5.71 -14.33 3.14
CA PHE A 160 -5.23 -12.94 2.99
C PHE A 160 -4.18 -12.82 1.88
N VAL A 161 -3.17 -13.69 1.84
CA VAL A 161 -2.15 -13.72 0.77
C VAL A 161 -2.79 -13.85 -0.61
N THR A 162 -3.77 -14.75 -0.77
CA THR A 162 -4.48 -14.92 -2.05
C THR A 162 -5.24 -13.66 -2.49
N ARG A 163 -5.78 -12.90 -1.53
CA ARG A 163 -6.44 -11.62 -1.81
C ARG A 163 -5.44 -10.53 -2.16
N LEU A 164 -4.29 -10.51 -1.48
CA LEU A 164 -3.18 -9.62 -1.81
C LEU A 164 -2.70 -9.87 -3.24
N GLU A 165 -2.57 -11.13 -3.66
CA GLU A 165 -2.26 -11.52 -5.04
C GLU A 165 -3.31 -11.06 -6.05
N THR A 166 -4.59 -11.19 -5.70
CA THR A 166 -5.69 -10.73 -6.55
C THR A 166 -5.67 -9.21 -6.73
N PHE A 167 -5.45 -8.49 -5.63
CA PHE A 167 -5.31 -7.04 -5.64
C PHE A 167 -4.08 -6.62 -6.47
N ALA A 168 -2.92 -7.22 -6.22
CA ALA A 168 -1.69 -7.00 -7.00
C ALA A 168 -1.93 -7.26 -8.50
N GLY A 169 -2.59 -8.36 -8.86
CA GLY A 169 -2.95 -8.66 -10.25
C GLY A 169 -3.85 -7.62 -10.89
N SER A 170 -4.71 -6.94 -10.13
CA SER A 170 -5.53 -5.83 -10.63
C SER A 170 -4.71 -4.57 -10.95
N LEU A 171 -3.57 -4.39 -10.28
CA LEU A 171 -2.63 -3.30 -10.51
C LEU A 171 -1.60 -3.65 -11.61
N SER A 172 -1.21 -4.91 -11.75
CA SER A 172 -0.19 -5.34 -12.73
C SER A 172 -0.65 -5.36 -14.18
N ARG A 173 -1.95 -5.54 -14.47
CA ARG A 173 -2.44 -5.58 -15.85
C ARG A 173 -2.40 -4.19 -16.49
N ALA A 174 -1.72 -4.03 -17.62
CA ALA A 174 -1.88 -2.84 -18.45
C ALA A 174 -3.30 -2.83 -19.03
N ARG A 175 -4.12 -1.88 -18.59
CA ARG A 175 -5.48 -1.67 -19.09
C ARG A 175 -5.91 -0.24 -18.80
N GLU A 176 -6.88 0.23 -19.56
CA GLU A 176 -7.53 1.50 -19.27
C GLU A 176 -8.15 1.46 -17.87
N ARG A 177 -7.87 2.53 -17.11
CA ARG A 177 -8.41 2.74 -15.77
C ARG A 177 -9.05 4.13 -15.71
N PRO A 178 -10.31 4.27 -16.14
CA PRO A 178 -11.00 5.56 -16.17
C PRO A 178 -10.96 6.27 -14.81
N THR A 179 -11.07 5.52 -13.70
CA THR A 179 -11.00 6.08 -12.35
C THR A 179 -9.62 6.63 -11.99
N LEU A 180 -8.54 6.01 -12.46
CA LEU A 180 -7.17 6.49 -12.25
C LEU A 180 -6.90 7.72 -13.12
N ALA A 181 -7.30 7.68 -14.40
CA ALA A 181 -7.18 8.81 -15.31
C ALA A 181 -7.94 10.05 -14.80
N ALA A 182 -9.19 9.86 -14.36
CA ALA A 182 -10.00 10.92 -13.76
C ALA A 182 -9.36 11.45 -12.47
N HIS A 183 -8.82 10.57 -11.62
CA HIS A 183 -8.14 10.97 -10.40
C HIS A 183 -6.89 11.82 -10.70
N ARG A 184 -5.99 11.35 -11.57
CA ARG A 184 -4.80 12.09 -12.00
C ARG A 184 -5.15 13.45 -12.58
N ARG A 185 -6.17 13.49 -13.46
CA ARG A 185 -6.66 14.76 -14.05
C ARG A 185 -7.15 15.72 -12.97
N ALA A 186 -7.94 15.25 -12.00
CA ALA A 186 -8.43 16.09 -10.92
C ALA A 186 -7.26 16.69 -10.09
N VAL A 187 -6.24 15.90 -9.78
CA VAL A 187 -5.03 16.40 -9.08
C VAL A 187 -4.28 17.42 -9.91
N ALA A 188 -4.07 17.14 -11.21
CA ALA A 188 -3.37 18.05 -12.11
C ALA A 188 -4.09 19.40 -12.22
N VAL A 189 -5.43 19.39 -12.35
CA VAL A 189 -6.25 20.61 -12.35
C VAL A 189 -6.13 21.37 -11.04
N GLN A 190 -6.21 20.69 -9.89
CA GLN A 190 -6.06 21.35 -8.59
C GLN A 190 -4.67 22.01 -8.43
N ARG A 191 -3.60 21.35 -8.89
CA ARG A 191 -2.24 21.91 -8.87
C ARG A 191 -2.12 23.11 -9.81
N ALA A 192 -2.64 22.99 -11.03
CA ALA A 192 -2.62 24.08 -12.01
C ALA A 192 -3.40 25.31 -11.51
N LEU A 193 -4.59 25.12 -10.93
CA LEU A 193 -5.37 26.21 -10.33
C LEU A 193 -4.60 26.88 -9.20
N ARG A 194 -3.98 26.10 -8.30
CA ARG A 194 -3.18 26.65 -7.19
C ARG A 194 -1.98 27.45 -7.69
N ALA A 195 -1.28 26.95 -8.71
CA ALA A 195 -0.13 27.63 -9.30
C ALA A 195 -0.51 28.94 -10.01
N ALA A 196 -1.73 29.04 -10.53
CA ALA A 196 -2.24 30.24 -11.21
C ALA A 196 -2.74 31.34 -10.26
N LEU A 197 -2.92 31.06 -8.96
CA LEU A 197 -3.48 32.03 -8.00
C LEU A 197 -2.64 33.31 -7.89
N PRO A 198 -1.29 33.25 -7.69
CA PRO A 198 -0.50 34.47 -7.52
C PRO A 198 -0.54 35.39 -8.73
N GLY A 199 -0.49 34.81 -9.95
CA GLY A 199 -0.57 35.58 -11.21
C GLY A 199 -1.92 36.26 -11.44
N ARG A 200 -2.93 35.91 -10.65
CA ARG A 200 -4.26 36.52 -10.67
C ARG A 200 -4.52 37.42 -9.45
N GLY A 201 -3.52 37.65 -8.59
CA GLY A 201 -3.69 38.40 -7.34
C GLY A 201 -4.61 37.69 -6.34
N LEU A 202 -4.77 36.37 -6.45
CA LEU A 202 -5.60 35.56 -5.56
C LEU A 202 -4.72 34.76 -4.59
N VAL A 203 -5.24 34.54 -3.38
CA VAL A 203 -4.61 33.64 -2.38
C VAL A 203 -5.38 32.33 -2.20
N ALA A 204 -6.63 32.30 -2.68
CA ALA A 204 -7.50 31.14 -2.63
C ALA A 204 -8.49 31.17 -3.80
N PHE A 205 -9.01 30.00 -4.17
CA PHE A 205 -10.09 29.85 -5.14
C PHE A 205 -11.06 28.77 -4.63
N LEU A 206 -12.35 29.12 -4.60
CA LEU A 206 -13.43 28.19 -4.28
C LEU A 206 -14.30 28.04 -5.52
N ALA A 207 -14.36 26.83 -6.07
CA ALA A 207 -15.16 26.56 -7.25
C ALA A 207 -16.65 26.60 -6.92
N ASP A 208 -17.46 27.13 -7.83
CA ASP A 208 -18.91 27.04 -7.74
C ASP A 208 -19.36 25.58 -7.64
N GLY A 209 -20.36 25.33 -6.79
CA GLY A 209 -20.84 23.96 -6.50
C GLY A 209 -19.98 23.17 -5.52
N SER A 210 -18.94 23.76 -4.92
CA SER A 210 -18.15 23.12 -3.86
C SER A 210 -19.01 22.79 -2.64
N ARG A 211 -18.90 21.56 -2.14
CA ARG A 211 -19.54 21.11 -0.89
C ARG A 211 -18.56 21.24 0.27
N LEU A 212 -18.69 22.31 1.05
CA LEU A 212 -17.77 22.63 2.15
C LEU A 212 -18.17 22.01 3.49
N ALA A 213 -19.46 21.89 3.74
CA ALA A 213 -19.97 21.29 4.97
C ALA A 213 -19.63 19.79 5.01
N ARG A 214 -18.92 19.38 6.06
CA ARG A 214 -18.73 17.96 6.36
C ARG A 214 -19.95 17.45 7.11
N ARG A 215 -20.35 16.20 6.84
CA ARG A 215 -21.26 15.50 7.74
C ARG A 215 -20.54 15.35 9.08
N GLY A 216 -21.17 15.72 10.19
CA GLY A 216 -20.52 15.71 11.51
C GLY A 216 -19.91 14.35 11.83
N ASP A 217 -18.69 14.35 12.39
CA ASP A 217 -18.01 13.18 12.92
C ASP A 217 -18.68 12.74 14.23
N GLY A 218 -19.91 12.22 14.13
CA GLY A 218 -20.69 11.78 15.29
C GLY A 218 -21.95 11.03 14.91
N ALA A 219 -21.80 9.75 14.57
CA ALA A 219 -22.74 8.66 14.88
C ALA A 219 -22.31 7.35 14.18
N ALA A 220 -22.08 6.32 15.01
CA ALA A 220 -21.83 4.90 14.73
C ALA A 220 -20.40 4.49 14.34
#